data_AF-A0A6P0TIE9-F1
#
_entry.id   AF-A0A6P0TIE9-F1
#
_cell.length_a   1.000
_cell.length_b   1.000
_cell.length_c   1.000
_cell.angle_alpha   90.00
_cell.angle_beta   90.00
_cell.angle_gamma   90.00
#
_symmetry.space_group_name_H-M   'P 1'
#
loop_
_entity.id
_entity.type
_entity.pdbx_description
1 polymer ?
#
loop_
_entity_poly.entity_id
_entity_poly.type
_entity_poly.pdbx_seq_one_letter_code
_entity_poly.pdbx_strand_id
1 'polypeptide(L)'
;MSYTTEQLIEILDNELRATWKGERIVMSSGDRISNPVVARALGTEKLSKVFAYQDFRTQIHDYQRHHNVSGIIWRTCRFNDLTVQVPEIHGQLIPIDDDKQTLVEAKTAILNFWYTNTHNMCFWLTGEALKPITTSDVERLVREAEWVELDVGQTELYLSLCWGTPQECHYQWSWPDSWCERVIAANNTPTLTKV
;
A
#
# COMPACT_ATOMS: atom_id res chain seq x y z
N MET A 1 -0.33 26.08 12.19
CA MET A 1 -1.38 25.15 11.74
C MET A 1 -0.68 24.03 11.02
N SER A 2 -0.92 22.78 11.39
CA SER A 2 -0.33 21.61 10.73
C SER A 2 -1.18 21.22 9.50
N TYR A 3 -0.53 20.70 8.45
CA TYR A 3 -1.22 20.13 7.30
C TYR A 3 -1.83 18.77 7.68
N THR A 4 -2.99 18.46 7.11
CA THR A 4 -3.66 17.16 7.22
C THR A 4 -3.15 16.18 6.16
N THR A 5 -3.42 14.89 6.33
CA THR A 5 -3.08 13.83 5.38
C THR A 5 -3.61 14.15 3.98
N GLU A 6 -4.88 14.58 3.87
CA GLU A 6 -5.51 14.96 2.61
C GLU A 6 -4.81 16.16 1.95
N GLN A 7 -4.43 17.16 2.74
CA GLN A 7 -3.70 18.32 2.23
C GLN A 7 -2.29 17.93 1.74
N LEU A 8 -1.59 17.03 2.44
CA LEU A 8 -0.29 16.54 1.98
C LEU A 8 -0.41 15.77 0.67
N ILE A 9 -1.46 14.95 0.51
CA ILE A 9 -1.76 14.25 -0.75
C ILE A 9 -2.03 15.25 -1.87
N GLU A 10 -2.86 16.28 -1.62
CA GLU A 10 -3.15 17.31 -2.61
C GLU A 10 -1.90 18.09 -3.03
N ILE A 11 -1.02 18.41 -2.07
CA ILE A 11 0.26 19.07 -2.33
C ILE A 11 1.15 18.18 -3.20
N LEU A 12 1.27 16.89 -2.89
CA LEU A 12 2.06 15.93 -3.66
C LEU A 12 1.51 15.76 -5.08
N ASP A 13 0.20 15.60 -5.24
CA ASP A 13 -0.45 15.45 -6.53
C ASP A 13 -0.31 16.70 -7.41
N ASN A 14 -0.42 17.89 -6.82
CA ASN A 14 -0.21 19.14 -7.53
C ASN A 14 1.25 19.29 -7.98
N GLU A 15 2.22 18.92 -7.14
CA GLU A 15 3.64 18.96 -7.51
C GLU A 15 3.97 17.95 -8.62
N LEU A 16 3.42 16.73 -8.55
CA LEU A 16 3.58 15.71 -9.58
C LEU A 16 3.04 16.23 -10.93
N ARG A 17 1.83 16.81 -10.92
CA ARG A 17 1.20 17.39 -12.11
C ARG A 17 2.01 18.56 -12.68
N ALA A 18 2.50 19.47 -11.84
CA ALA A 18 3.32 20.61 -12.27
C ALA A 18 4.65 20.16 -12.89
N THR A 19 5.28 19.14 -12.29
CA THR A 19 6.52 18.53 -12.79
C THR A 19 6.31 17.87 -14.15
N TRP A 20 5.19 17.17 -14.35
CA TRP A 20 4.82 16.57 -15.64
C TRP A 20 4.45 17.59 -16.71
N LYS A 21 3.80 18.71 -16.34
CA LYS A 21 3.48 19.81 -17.26
C LYS A 21 4.69 20.67 -17.65
N GLY A 22 5.84 20.51 -16.99
CA GLY A 22 7.05 21.29 -17.26
C GLY A 22 6.99 22.74 -16.76
N GLU A 23 6.04 23.06 -15.88
CA GLU A 23 5.84 24.41 -15.32
C GLU A 23 6.93 24.79 -14.31
N ARG A 24 7.70 23.81 -13.82
CA ARG A 24 8.93 24.01 -13.05
C ARG A 24 10.13 23.44 -13.81
N ILE A 25 11.00 24.34 -14.25
CA ILE A 25 12.38 24.03 -14.63
C ILE A 25 13.22 24.35 -13.39
N VAL A 26 13.78 23.35 -12.72
CA VAL A 26 14.71 23.60 -11.60
C VAL A 26 16.05 22.93 -11.85
N MET A 27 17.09 23.75 -11.65
CA MET A 27 18.49 23.50 -11.92
C MET A 27 19.02 22.33 -11.07
N SER A 28 19.79 21.46 -11.72
CA SER A 28 20.48 20.34 -11.13
C SER A 28 21.62 20.81 -10.22
N SER A 29 21.43 20.76 -8.91
CA SER A 29 22.55 20.80 -7.95
C SER A 29 23.23 19.43 -7.92
N GLY A 30 24.56 19.44 -7.96
CA GLY A 30 25.38 18.26 -8.15
C GLY A 30 25.43 17.37 -6.91
N ASP A 31 24.78 16.22 -7.01
CA ASP A 31 25.20 14.95 -6.42
C ASP A 31 24.36 13.84 -7.07
N ARG A 32 24.64 13.57 -8.35
CA ARG A 32 23.91 12.55 -9.12
C ARG A 32 24.63 11.22 -8.98
N ILE A 33 24.03 10.28 -8.24
CA ILE A 33 24.32 8.85 -8.38
C ILE A 33 23.99 8.47 -9.83
N SER A 34 25.02 8.37 -10.65
CA SER A 34 24.93 8.05 -12.06
C SER A 34 24.59 6.57 -12.23
N ASN A 35 23.31 6.21 -12.26
CA ASN A 35 22.91 4.93 -12.84
C ASN A 35 22.79 5.10 -14.36
N PRO A 36 23.80 4.68 -15.15
CA PRO A 36 23.87 4.96 -16.59
C PRO A 36 22.73 4.29 -17.37
N VAL A 37 22.10 3.24 -16.83
CA VAL A 37 20.97 2.54 -17.46
C VAL A 37 19.71 3.42 -17.41
N VAL A 38 19.42 3.99 -16.24
CA VAL A 38 18.25 4.85 -16.00
C VAL A 38 18.39 6.17 -16.78
N ALA A 39 19.62 6.70 -16.86
CA ALA A 39 19.90 7.92 -17.62
C ALA A 39 19.71 7.78 -19.13
N ARG A 40 20.08 6.62 -19.68
CA ARG A 40 19.92 6.31 -21.11
C ARG A 40 18.45 6.07 -21.50
N ALA A 41 17.62 5.61 -20.55
CA ALA A 41 16.21 5.31 -20.76
C ALA A 41 15.29 6.54 -20.65
N LEU A 42 15.57 7.46 -19.72
CA LEU A 42 14.67 8.58 -19.42
C LEU A 42 15.13 9.93 -20.03
N GLY A 43 16.41 10.06 -20.42
CA GLY A 43 16.96 11.35 -20.85
C GLY A 43 17.25 12.27 -19.66
N THR A 44 18.33 13.05 -19.75
CA THR A 44 18.89 13.84 -18.64
C THR A 44 17.94 14.87 -18.04
N GLU A 45 17.01 15.40 -18.82
CA GLU A 45 15.98 16.35 -18.37
C GLU A 45 14.84 15.67 -17.59
N LYS A 46 14.40 14.47 -18.00
CA LYS A 46 13.36 13.75 -17.25
C LYS A 46 13.92 13.19 -15.95
N LEU A 47 15.19 12.80 -15.93
CA LEU A 47 15.89 12.43 -14.70
C LEU A 47 15.88 13.57 -13.66
N SER A 48 16.15 14.82 -14.08
CA SER A 48 16.18 15.94 -13.13
C SER A 48 14.81 16.17 -12.48
N LYS A 49 13.73 15.99 -13.27
CA LYS A 49 12.34 16.08 -12.80
C LYS A 49 12.00 14.97 -11.81
N VAL A 50 12.44 13.73 -12.06
CA VAL A 50 12.24 12.60 -11.15
C VAL A 50 12.97 12.82 -9.82
N PHE A 51 14.23 13.27 -9.85
CA PHE A 51 14.98 13.56 -8.63
C PHE A 51 14.37 14.71 -7.83
N ALA A 52 13.97 15.81 -8.48
CA ALA A 52 13.30 16.92 -7.80
C ALA A 52 12.00 16.49 -7.10
N TYR A 53 11.22 15.60 -7.73
CA TYR A 53 10.02 15.07 -7.11
C TYR A 53 10.32 14.11 -5.94
N GLN A 54 11.37 13.28 -6.04
CA GLN A 54 11.79 12.42 -4.94
C GLN A 54 12.29 13.23 -3.73
N ASP A 55 13.05 14.29 -3.97
CA ASP A 55 13.51 15.20 -2.92
C ASP A 55 12.33 15.91 -2.26
N PHE A 56 11.35 16.36 -3.04
CA PHE A 56 10.12 16.95 -2.52
C PHE A 56 9.33 15.96 -1.66
N ARG A 57 9.15 14.73 -2.15
CA ARG A 57 8.46 13.67 -1.40
C ARG A 57 9.16 13.36 -0.07
N THR A 58 10.50 13.39 -0.06
CA THR A 58 11.30 13.20 1.16
C THR A 58 11.03 14.31 2.18
N GLN A 59 10.94 15.58 1.74
CA GLN A 59 10.57 16.69 2.62
C GLN A 59 9.16 16.52 3.21
N ILE A 60 8.20 16.02 2.44
CA ILE A 60 6.86 15.70 2.95
C ILE A 60 6.92 14.57 3.99
N HIS A 61 7.72 13.53 3.76
CA HIS A 61 7.91 12.45 4.74
C HIS A 61 8.55 12.94 6.03
N ASP A 62 9.53 13.83 5.95
CA ASP A 62 10.12 14.46 7.14
C ASP A 62 9.08 15.31 7.87
N TYR A 63 8.25 16.07 7.14
CA TYR A 63 7.14 16.80 7.73
C TYR A 63 6.15 15.87 8.46
N GLN A 64 5.78 14.74 7.86
CA GLN A 64 4.89 13.76 8.49
C GLN A 64 5.42 13.29 9.85
N ARG A 65 6.71 12.94 9.92
CA ARG A 65 7.33 12.51 11.18
C ARG A 65 7.38 13.64 12.22
N HIS A 66 7.80 14.84 11.82
CA HIS A 66 7.93 15.97 12.74
C HIS A 66 6.58 16.45 13.31
N HIS A 67 5.50 16.31 12.54
CA HIS A 67 4.17 16.79 12.91
C HIS A 67 3.18 15.67 13.26
N ASN A 68 3.64 14.41 13.32
CA ASN A 68 2.83 13.22 13.55
C ASN A 68 1.60 13.15 12.62
N VAL A 69 1.81 13.44 11.33
CA VAL A 69 0.74 13.37 10.31
C VAL A 69 0.69 11.97 9.73
N SER A 70 -0.42 11.28 10.01
CA SER A 70 -0.69 9.92 9.57
C SER A 70 -0.58 9.75 8.06
N GLY A 71 0.00 8.63 7.62
CA GLY A 71 -0.03 8.19 6.23
C GLY A 71 -1.28 7.42 5.84
N ILE A 72 -2.18 7.15 6.81
CA ILE A 72 -3.38 6.36 6.61
C ILE A 72 -4.48 7.19 5.96
N ILE A 73 -5.10 6.61 4.94
CA ILE A 73 -6.39 7.02 4.40
C ILE A 73 -7.43 5.95 4.72
N TRP A 74 -8.68 6.38 4.88
CA TRP A 74 -9.80 5.45 5.09
C TRP A 74 -10.53 5.23 3.77
N ARG A 75 -10.49 3.99 3.27
CA ARG A 75 -11.19 3.59 2.06
C ARG A 75 -12.46 2.82 2.42
N THR A 76 -13.56 3.18 1.78
CA THR A 76 -14.80 2.41 1.87
C THR A 76 -14.76 1.23 0.90
N CYS A 77 -14.68 0.01 1.44
CA CYS A 77 -14.85 -1.21 0.67
C CYS A 77 -16.32 -1.60 0.61
N ARG A 78 -16.81 -1.96 -0.57
CA ARG A 78 -18.15 -2.53 -0.76
C ARG A 78 -18.04 -3.85 -1.52
N PHE A 79 -18.64 -4.90 -0.97
CA PHE A 79 -18.77 -6.19 -1.62
C PHE A 79 -20.15 -6.75 -1.31
N ASN A 80 -20.87 -7.20 -2.34
CA ASN A 80 -22.30 -7.46 -2.26
C ASN A 80 -23.06 -6.24 -1.68
N ASP A 81 -23.93 -6.47 -0.69
CA ASP A 81 -24.71 -5.45 0.01
C ASP A 81 -24.05 -4.95 1.31
N LEU A 82 -22.81 -5.35 1.58
CA LEU A 82 -22.07 -4.99 2.79
C LEU A 82 -20.98 -3.97 2.49
N THR A 83 -20.68 -3.15 3.49
CA THR A 83 -19.61 -2.15 3.44
C THR A 83 -18.75 -2.17 4.70
N VAL A 84 -17.46 -1.89 4.54
CA VAL A 84 -16.51 -1.72 5.65
C VAL A 84 -15.54 -0.59 5.33
N GLN A 85 -15.14 0.18 6.35
CA GLN A 85 -14.04 1.13 6.23
C GLN A 85 -12.74 0.41 6.53
N VAL A 86 -11.76 0.55 5.63
CA VAL A 86 -10.45 -0.07 5.78
C VAL A 86 -9.38 1.02 5.78
N PRO A 87 -8.48 1.03 6.78
CA PRO A 87 -7.32 1.89 6.73
C PRO A 87 -6.32 1.34 5.70
N GLU A 88 -5.75 2.23 4.92
CA GLU A 88 -4.76 1.92 3.89
C GLU A 88 -3.67 2.99 3.94
N ILE A 89 -2.40 2.60 3.80
CA ILE A 89 -1.31 3.56 3.71
C ILE A 89 -1.30 4.13 2.30
N HIS A 90 -1.45 5.45 2.18
CA HIS A 90 -1.44 6.08 0.87
C HIS A 90 -0.05 5.93 0.21
N GLY A 91 0.00 5.43 -1.03
CA GLY A 91 1.25 5.05 -1.70
C GLY A 91 2.28 6.17 -1.92
N GLN A 92 1.89 7.45 -1.72
CA GLN A 92 2.82 8.58 -1.77
C GLN A 92 3.32 9.05 -0.39
N LEU A 93 2.63 8.67 0.69
CA LEU A 93 3.00 8.98 2.07
C LEU A 93 3.79 7.82 2.70
N ILE A 94 4.27 8.04 3.92
CA ILE A 94 4.82 6.98 4.77
C ILE A 94 3.92 6.76 5.98
N PRO A 95 3.87 5.55 6.53
CA PRO A 95 3.29 5.36 7.85
C PRO A 95 4.16 6.03 8.91
N ILE A 96 3.53 6.54 9.96
CA ILE A 96 4.18 6.97 11.19
C ILE A 96 4.03 5.89 12.28
N ASP A 97 4.73 6.04 13.40
CA ASP A 97 4.77 5.00 14.46
C ASP A 97 3.36 4.61 14.97
N ASP A 98 2.46 5.59 15.09
CA ASP A 98 1.08 5.38 15.55
C ASP A 98 0.18 4.67 14.52
N ASP A 99 0.54 4.70 13.23
CA ASP A 99 -0.30 4.15 12.16
C ASP A 99 -0.42 2.63 12.26
N LYS A 100 0.64 1.94 12.72
CA LYS A 100 0.58 0.48 12.91
C LYS A 100 -0.52 0.10 13.89
N GLN A 101 -0.69 0.85 14.98
CA GLN A 101 -1.74 0.58 15.96
C GLN A 101 -3.14 0.74 15.35
N THR A 102 -3.33 1.74 14.48
CA THR A 102 -4.59 1.94 13.75
C THR A 102 -4.91 0.74 12.84
N LEU A 103 -3.92 0.19 12.13
CA LEU A 103 -4.08 -1.00 11.29
C LEU A 103 -4.47 -2.23 12.13
N VAL A 104 -3.83 -2.41 13.28
CA VAL A 104 -4.11 -3.51 14.21
C VAL A 104 -5.53 -3.40 14.79
N GLU A 105 -5.98 -2.19 15.16
CA GLU A 105 -7.32 -1.96 15.70
C GLU A 105 -8.43 -2.22 14.66
N ALA A 106 -8.19 -1.89 13.40
CA ALA A 106 -9.14 -2.14 12.32
C ALA A 106 -9.29 -3.63 11.97
N LYS A 107 -8.30 -4.47 12.31
CA LYS A 107 -8.25 -5.91 11.96
C LYS A 107 -9.56 -6.63 12.26
N THR A 108 -10.13 -6.42 13.45
CA THR A 108 -11.36 -7.13 13.85
C THR A 108 -12.55 -6.78 12.96
N ALA A 109 -12.72 -5.50 12.62
CA ALA A 109 -13.80 -5.06 11.74
C ALA A 109 -13.66 -5.62 10.32
N ILE A 110 -12.43 -5.64 9.79
CA ILE A 110 -12.11 -6.19 8.47
C ILE A 110 -12.37 -7.70 8.43
N LEU A 111 -11.94 -8.44 9.46
CA LEU A 111 -12.15 -9.89 9.53
C LEU A 111 -13.63 -10.26 9.63
N ASN A 112 -14.42 -9.50 10.40
CA ASN A 112 -15.88 -9.72 10.46
C ASN A 112 -16.53 -9.54 9.07
N PHE A 113 -16.12 -8.50 8.34
CA PHE A 113 -16.57 -8.30 6.96
C PHE A 113 -16.14 -9.45 6.03
N TRP A 114 -14.88 -9.89 6.14
CA TRP A 114 -14.35 -11.01 5.38
C TRP A 114 -15.13 -12.30 5.61
N TYR A 115 -15.29 -12.74 6.87
CA TYR A 115 -15.97 -14.01 7.17
C TYR A 115 -17.44 -14.00 6.75
N THR A 116 -18.12 -12.86 6.89
CA THR A 116 -19.53 -12.73 6.47
C THR A 116 -19.68 -12.96 4.96
N ASN A 117 -18.77 -12.40 4.16
CA ASN A 117 -18.83 -12.47 2.71
C ASN A 117 -18.22 -13.76 2.11
N THR A 118 -17.39 -14.50 2.84
CA THR A 118 -16.59 -15.61 2.30
C THR A 118 -17.01 -17.00 2.78
N HIS A 119 -18.10 -17.12 3.55
CA HIS A 119 -18.53 -18.38 4.16
C HIS A 119 -18.78 -19.55 3.17
N ASN A 120 -19.13 -19.26 1.92
CA ASN A 120 -19.36 -20.25 0.85
C ASN A 120 -18.30 -20.21 -0.26
N MET A 121 -17.19 -19.51 -0.04
CA MET A 121 -16.12 -19.38 -1.02
C MET A 121 -15.02 -20.41 -0.79
N CYS A 122 -14.27 -20.66 -1.84
CA CYS A 122 -13.00 -21.38 -1.75
C CYS A 122 -11.88 -20.38 -1.45
N PHE A 123 -10.79 -20.85 -0.86
CA PHE A 123 -9.65 -20.03 -0.48
C PHE A 123 -8.38 -20.46 -1.21
N TRP A 124 -7.58 -19.48 -1.61
CA TRP A 124 -6.29 -19.71 -2.23
C TRP A 124 -5.22 -18.77 -1.66
N LEU A 125 -4.02 -19.30 -1.44
CA LEU A 125 -2.85 -18.52 -1.04
C LEU A 125 -2.05 -18.13 -2.29
N THR A 126 -1.63 -16.87 -2.36
CA THR A 126 -0.73 -16.38 -3.41
C THR A 126 0.73 -16.67 -3.06
N GLY A 127 1.53 -17.01 -4.06
CA GLY A 127 2.98 -17.22 -3.96
C GLY A 127 3.56 -17.41 -5.35
N GLU A 128 4.58 -18.25 -5.50
CA GLU A 128 5.08 -18.66 -6.82
C GLU A 128 3.99 -19.31 -7.69
N ALA A 129 3.09 -20.05 -7.04
CA ALA A 129 1.90 -20.62 -7.64
C ALA A 129 0.70 -20.42 -6.72
N LEU A 130 -0.48 -20.29 -7.32
CA LEU A 130 -1.73 -20.22 -6.57
C LEU A 130 -2.02 -21.59 -5.93
N LYS A 131 -2.09 -21.62 -4.60
CA LYS A 131 -2.31 -22.86 -3.84
C LYS A 131 -3.67 -22.84 -3.14
N PRO A 132 -4.56 -23.84 -3.36
CA PRO A 132 -5.79 -23.93 -2.58
C PRO A 132 -5.46 -24.19 -1.11
N ILE A 133 -6.18 -23.52 -0.21
CA ILE A 133 -6.02 -23.66 1.24
C ILE A 133 -7.37 -23.89 1.90
N THR A 134 -7.36 -24.46 3.10
CA THR A 134 -8.57 -24.72 3.88
C THR A 134 -8.93 -23.51 4.74
N THR A 135 -10.19 -23.45 5.21
CA THR A 135 -10.61 -22.44 6.18
C THR A 135 -9.74 -22.47 7.44
N SER A 136 -9.35 -23.66 7.92
CA SER A 136 -8.44 -23.80 9.06
C SER A 136 -7.04 -23.22 8.80
N ASP A 137 -6.54 -23.28 7.57
CA ASP A 137 -5.27 -22.64 7.21
C ASP A 137 -5.40 -21.11 7.27
N VAL A 138 -6.51 -20.56 6.75
CA VAL A 138 -6.82 -19.13 6.82
C VAL A 138 -6.90 -18.68 8.28
N GLU A 139 -7.66 -19.39 9.11
CA GLU A 139 -7.79 -19.07 10.54
C GLU A 139 -6.47 -19.11 11.29
N ARG A 140 -5.56 -20.02 10.91
CA ARG A 140 -4.21 -20.08 11.48
C ARG A 140 -3.43 -18.83 11.10
N LEU A 141 -3.36 -18.49 9.81
CA LEU A 141 -2.63 -17.32 9.33
C LEU A 141 -3.19 -16.00 9.89
N VAL A 142 -4.52 -15.87 9.97
CA VAL A 142 -5.20 -14.71 10.56
C VAL A 142 -4.81 -14.51 12.03
N ARG A 143 -4.62 -15.60 12.78
CA ARG A 143 -4.23 -15.57 14.19
C ARG A 143 -2.79 -15.12 14.38
N GLU A 144 -1.92 -15.50 13.44
CA GLU A 144 -0.50 -15.14 13.43
C GLU A 144 -0.26 -13.71 12.90
N ALA A 145 -1.10 -13.21 11.98
CA ALA A 145 -0.98 -11.88 11.38
C ALA A 145 -1.09 -10.75 12.43
N GLU A 146 -0.29 -9.70 12.29
CA GLU A 146 -0.37 -8.55 13.19
C GLU A 146 -1.54 -7.64 12.79
N TRP A 147 -1.66 -7.31 11.49
CA TRP A 147 -2.80 -6.61 10.91
C TRP A 147 -3.22 -7.26 9.60
N VAL A 148 -4.29 -6.74 9.00
CA VAL A 148 -4.80 -7.22 7.71
C VAL A 148 -5.18 -6.04 6.81
N GLU A 149 -4.99 -6.22 5.51
CA GLU A 149 -5.46 -5.32 4.47
C GLU A 149 -6.51 -6.05 3.61
N LEU A 150 -7.48 -5.31 3.08
CA LEU A 150 -8.59 -5.88 2.32
C LEU A 150 -8.73 -5.17 0.98
N ASP A 151 -8.65 -5.94 -0.10
CA ASP A 151 -9.01 -5.49 -1.44
C ASP A 151 -10.22 -6.25 -1.97
N VAL A 152 -10.99 -5.57 -2.81
CA VAL A 152 -12.23 -6.08 -3.36
C VAL A 152 -12.13 -6.14 -4.89
N GLY A 153 -12.25 -7.33 -5.43
CA GLY A 153 -12.43 -7.58 -6.86
C GLY A 153 -13.91 -7.56 -7.27
N GLN A 154 -14.19 -7.91 -8.53
CA GLN A 154 -15.58 -7.99 -9.00
C GLN A 154 -16.32 -9.18 -8.38
N THR A 155 -15.65 -10.32 -8.23
CA THR A 155 -16.23 -11.55 -7.67
C THR A 155 -15.39 -12.14 -6.55
N GLU A 156 -14.21 -11.58 -6.32
CA GLU A 156 -13.20 -12.06 -5.40
C GLU A 156 -12.97 -11.04 -4.27
N LEU A 157 -12.59 -11.55 -3.11
CA LEU A 157 -12.04 -10.77 -2.02
C LEU A 157 -10.59 -11.16 -1.80
N TYR A 158 -9.74 -10.18 -1.49
CA TYR A 158 -8.34 -10.38 -1.22
C TYR A 158 -8.04 -9.90 0.20
N LEU A 159 -7.51 -10.80 1.03
CA LEU A 159 -7.07 -10.50 2.39
C LEU A 159 -5.55 -10.63 2.44
N SER A 160 -4.86 -9.51 2.59
CA SER A 160 -3.42 -9.53 2.85
C SER A 160 -3.21 -9.59 4.36
N LEU A 161 -2.54 -10.64 4.81
CA LEU A 161 -2.16 -10.90 6.19
C LEU A 161 -0.74 -10.39 6.36
N CYS A 162 -0.49 -9.48 7.30
CA CYS A 162 0.76 -8.73 7.32
C CYS A 162 1.47 -8.76 8.68
N TRP A 163 2.80 -8.62 8.63
CA TRP A 163 3.72 -8.67 9.76
C TRP A 163 4.82 -7.61 9.63
N GLY A 164 5.32 -7.12 10.77
CA GLY A 164 6.49 -6.25 10.83
C GLY A 164 6.16 -4.77 10.66
N THR A 165 6.82 -4.08 9.74
CA THR A 165 6.65 -2.65 9.48
C THR A 165 5.68 -2.43 8.30
N PRO A 166 4.63 -1.61 8.46
CA PRO A 166 3.70 -1.33 7.38
C PRO A 166 4.33 -0.62 6.17
N GLN A 167 5.47 0.04 6.35
CA GLN A 167 6.19 0.72 5.27
C GLN A 167 6.83 -0.26 4.29
N GLU A 168 7.26 -1.42 4.78
CA GLU A 168 8.16 -2.29 4.04
C GLU A 168 7.55 -3.66 3.70
N CYS A 169 6.45 -4.05 4.36
CA CYS A 169 5.84 -5.39 4.26
C CYS A 169 5.48 -5.85 2.83
N HIS A 170 5.38 -4.94 1.87
CA HIS A 170 5.11 -5.24 0.47
C HIS A 170 6.38 -5.50 -0.37
N TYR A 171 7.57 -5.28 0.20
CA TYR A 171 8.84 -5.49 -0.49
C TYR A 171 9.46 -6.84 -0.16
N GLN A 172 10.02 -7.51 -1.17
CA GLN A 172 10.66 -8.81 -0.97
C GLN A 172 11.91 -8.75 -0.09
N TRP A 173 12.61 -7.61 -0.06
CA TRP A 173 13.88 -7.47 0.66
C TRP A 173 13.71 -7.36 2.18
N SER A 174 12.51 -7.02 2.67
CA SER A 174 12.23 -6.92 4.10
C SER A 174 11.92 -8.27 4.74
N TRP A 175 11.83 -9.35 3.95
CA TRP A 175 11.69 -10.69 4.50
C TRP A 175 12.98 -11.11 5.25
N PRO A 176 12.89 -11.71 6.46
CA PRO A 176 11.68 -12.14 7.17
C PRO A 176 11.17 -11.13 8.21
N ASP A 177 11.72 -9.91 8.27
CA ASP A 177 11.38 -8.94 9.32
C ASP A 177 10.02 -8.27 9.09
N SER A 178 9.62 -8.07 7.83
CA SER A 178 8.32 -7.53 7.42
C SER A 178 7.86 -8.15 6.11
N TRP A 179 6.63 -8.65 6.07
CA TRP A 179 6.05 -9.26 4.86
C TRP A 179 4.52 -9.28 4.92
N CYS A 180 3.88 -9.55 3.78
CA CYS A 180 2.47 -9.89 3.71
C CYS A 180 2.24 -11.16 2.89
N GLU A 181 1.28 -11.99 3.32
CA GLU A 181 0.76 -13.12 2.57
C GLU A 181 -0.68 -12.83 2.16
N ARG A 182 -1.01 -13.04 0.88
CA ARG A 182 -2.34 -12.74 0.37
C ARG A 182 -3.17 -14.01 0.19
N VAL A 183 -4.35 -13.99 0.80
CA VAL A 183 -5.40 -14.98 0.66
C VAL A 183 -6.47 -14.43 -0.29
N ILE A 184 -6.86 -15.22 -1.27
CA ILE A 184 -7.96 -14.91 -2.20
C ILE A 184 -9.16 -15.76 -1.80
N ALA A 185 -10.32 -15.14 -1.66
CA ALA A 185 -11.61 -15.80 -1.57
C ALA A 185 -12.39 -15.58 -2.86
N ALA A 186 -12.85 -16.66 -3.47
CA ALA A 186 -13.57 -16.65 -4.74
C ALA A 186 -14.47 -17.90 -4.88
N ASN A 187 -15.49 -17.82 -5.72
CA ASN A 187 -16.38 -18.95 -5.97
C ASN A 187 -15.75 -20.05 -6.85
N ASN A 188 -14.83 -19.66 -7.74
CA ASN A 188 -14.09 -20.53 -8.64
C ASN A 188 -12.59 -20.21 -8.57
N THR A 189 -11.75 -21.10 -9.10
CA THR A 189 -10.29 -20.86 -9.16
C THR A 189 -10.02 -19.50 -9.80
N PRO A 190 -9.41 -18.54 -9.07
CA PRO A 190 -9.20 -17.21 -9.59
C PRO A 190 -8.19 -17.28 -10.73
N THR A 191 -8.52 -16.62 -11.84
CA THR A 191 -7.53 -16.32 -12.87
C THR A 191 -6.55 -15.31 -12.27
N LEU A 192 -5.29 -15.69 -12.14
CA LEU A 192 -4.18 -14.78 -11.84
C LEU A 192 -4.09 -13.76 -12.98
N THR A 193 -4.94 -12.74 -12.95
CA THR A 193 -4.78 -11.58 -13.81
C THR A 193 -3.58 -10.84 -13.24
N LYS A 194 -2.42 -10.96 -13.88
CA LYS A 194 -1.27 -10.11 -13.59
C LYS A 194 -1.72 -8.66 -13.72
N VAL A 195 -1.85 -7.96 -12.59
CA VAL A 195 -1.89 -6.50 -12.54
C VAL A 195 -0.46 -6.01 -12.52
#